data_AF-A0A2R6CPA4-F1
#
_entry.id   AF-A0A2R6CPA4-F1
#
_cell.length_a   1.000
_cell.length_b   1.000
_cell.length_c   1.000
_cell.angle_alpha   90.00
_cell.angle_beta   90.00
_cell.angle_gamma   90.00
#
_symmetry.space_group_name_H-M   'P 1'
#
loop_
_entity.id
_entity.type
_entity.pdbx_description
1 polymer ?
#
loop_
_entity_poly.entity_id
_entity_poly.type
_entity_poly.pdbx_seq_one_letter_code
_entity_poly.pdbx_strand_id
1 'polypeptide(L)'
;MLTPQDSDAVSPPERDGVDALDPQTVTVVSISDIHGYLGDARSALLTLADHPDYDAVVEKDAARRLHWAGGEEYVLVINGDLIDRGPQSERVVEMAERLIEEAPPGHVRVTAGNHEMGVLVPELYDWSRWYSGTRSDEERRAFLQAVLDGHVVAAYEGHNVTYSHAGQPDPFTAREVNEELVEGTQRLLGALGDSDEIETQERVVESLPRVFGYDGETGRGPNAGLTWLDFEYMPEDAPPQVVGHTRQDTPVRRGNVVCGNVIRNNRRKEGGEAVIVETPDSIAALGRDEDGDVVEYVFSLPTMDEPRA
;
A
#
# COMPACT_ATOMS: atom_id res chain seq x y z
N MET A 1 -10.42 -12.11 -4.62
CA MET A 1 -9.28 -11.32 -4.09
C MET A 1 -8.33 -11.02 -5.23
N LEU A 2 -7.33 -10.15 -5.03
CA LEU A 2 -6.40 -9.71 -6.08
C LEU A 2 -5.86 -10.90 -6.89
N THR A 3 -6.24 -10.98 -8.15
CA THR A 3 -5.82 -11.99 -9.13
C THR A 3 -5.60 -11.38 -10.50
N PRO A 4 -4.44 -10.73 -10.72
CA PRO A 4 -4.06 -10.29 -12.06
C PRO A 4 -3.86 -11.52 -12.95
N GLN A 5 -4.76 -11.78 -13.91
CA GLN A 5 -4.71 -13.03 -14.70
C GLN A 5 -3.77 -12.93 -15.90
N ASP A 6 -3.60 -11.71 -16.42
CA ASP A 6 -2.89 -11.43 -17.67
C ASP A 6 -1.58 -10.64 -17.46
N SER A 7 -1.14 -10.43 -16.22
CA SER A 7 0.12 -9.75 -15.93
C SER A 7 1.26 -10.72 -15.63
N ASP A 8 2.47 -10.39 -16.08
CA ASP A 8 3.68 -11.15 -15.76
C ASP A 8 4.07 -10.99 -14.27
N ALA A 9 4.55 -12.09 -13.68
CA ALA A 9 5.13 -12.06 -12.34
C ALA A 9 6.35 -11.12 -12.31
N VAL A 10 6.48 -10.35 -11.23
CA VAL A 10 7.56 -9.40 -11.05
C VAL A 10 8.49 -9.84 -9.94
N SER A 11 9.77 -10.00 -10.27
CA SER A 11 10.82 -10.44 -9.35
C SER A 11 11.72 -9.27 -8.94
N PRO A 12 12.54 -9.42 -7.90
CA PRO A 12 13.61 -8.47 -7.62
C PRO A 12 14.59 -8.33 -8.80
N PRO A 13 15.14 -7.13 -9.06
CA PRO A 13 14.95 -5.91 -8.27
C PRO A 13 13.67 -5.09 -8.60
N GLU A 14 12.99 -5.33 -9.72
CA GLU A 14 11.81 -4.58 -10.18
C GLU A 14 10.63 -4.67 -9.20
N ARG A 15 10.51 -5.77 -8.46
CA ARG A 15 9.51 -5.94 -7.40
C ARG A 15 9.72 -4.93 -6.27
N ASP A 16 10.98 -4.64 -5.93
CA ASP A 16 11.35 -4.04 -4.65
C ASP A 16 11.49 -2.52 -4.70
N GLY A 17 11.73 -1.91 -5.86
CA GLY A 17 11.84 -0.45 -5.96
C GLY A 17 12.01 0.11 -7.37
N VAL A 18 12.08 1.45 -7.45
CA VAL A 18 12.22 2.19 -8.71
C VAL A 18 13.61 2.13 -9.32
N ASP A 19 14.64 1.74 -8.56
CA ASP A 19 16.03 1.64 -9.03
C ASP A 19 16.22 0.65 -10.20
N ALA A 20 15.32 -0.32 -10.31
CA ALA A 20 15.28 -1.29 -11.40
C ALA A 20 14.56 -0.77 -12.65
N LEU A 21 13.80 0.32 -12.52
CA LEU A 21 13.19 1.06 -13.63
C LEU A 21 14.18 2.14 -14.09
N ASP A 22 13.78 3.07 -14.97
CA ASP A 22 14.61 4.25 -15.25
C ASP A 22 14.45 5.26 -14.09
N PRO A 23 15.36 5.27 -13.09
CA PRO A 23 15.11 5.98 -11.84
C PRO A 23 15.28 7.49 -12.01
N GLN A 24 15.75 7.96 -13.18
CA GLN A 24 15.91 9.39 -13.45
C GLN A 24 14.64 10.02 -14.02
N THR A 25 13.66 9.21 -14.42
CA THR A 25 12.48 9.69 -15.17
C THR A 25 11.16 9.24 -14.55
N VAL A 26 11.15 8.19 -13.73
CA VAL A 26 9.92 7.68 -13.10
C VAL A 26 9.44 8.58 -11.96
N THR A 27 8.16 8.94 -11.99
CA THR A 27 7.44 9.58 -10.88
C THR A 27 6.65 8.53 -10.09
N VAL A 28 6.81 8.49 -8.78
CA VAL A 28 6.03 7.59 -7.91
C VAL A 28 4.78 8.31 -7.42
N VAL A 29 3.63 7.69 -7.58
CA VAL A 29 2.34 8.16 -7.07
C VAL A 29 1.85 7.14 -6.06
N SER A 30 1.43 7.59 -4.88
CA SER A 30 0.90 6.69 -3.86
C SER A 30 -0.46 7.12 -3.33
N ILE A 31 -1.36 6.15 -3.17
CA ILE A 31 -2.67 6.31 -2.53
C ILE A 31 -2.78 5.33 -1.37
N SER A 32 -3.30 5.79 -0.23
CA SER A 32 -3.35 5.00 1.01
C SER A 32 -4.77 4.65 1.44
N ASP A 33 -4.96 3.47 2.02
CA ASP A 33 -6.14 3.07 2.81
C ASP A 33 -7.50 3.30 2.13
N ILE A 34 -7.69 2.67 0.97
CA ILE A 34 -8.91 2.84 0.17
C ILE A 34 -10.14 2.26 0.87
N HIS A 35 -10.01 1.13 1.56
CA HIS A 35 -11.07 0.51 2.36
C HIS A 35 -12.43 0.40 1.65
N GLY A 36 -12.45 -0.05 0.40
CA GLY A 36 -13.70 -0.16 -0.35
C GLY A 36 -14.39 1.18 -0.65
N TYR A 37 -13.73 2.33 -0.47
CA TYR A 37 -14.23 3.66 -0.81
C TYR A 37 -13.82 4.08 -2.22
N LEU A 38 -14.36 3.34 -3.19
CA LEU A 38 -13.98 3.47 -4.60
C LEU A 38 -14.19 4.89 -5.17
N GLY A 39 -15.22 5.61 -4.72
CA GLY A 39 -15.48 6.98 -5.19
C GLY A 39 -14.36 7.94 -4.80
N ASP A 40 -13.98 7.92 -3.53
CA ASP A 40 -12.91 8.77 -2.98
C ASP A 40 -11.56 8.42 -3.60
N ALA A 41 -11.24 7.11 -3.74
CA ALA A 41 -10.01 6.69 -4.39
C ALA A 41 -9.91 7.13 -5.86
N ARG A 42 -11.02 7.11 -6.60
CA ARG A 42 -11.06 7.62 -7.97
C ARG A 42 -10.81 9.12 -8.03
N SER A 43 -11.41 9.86 -7.12
CA SER A 43 -11.27 11.31 -7.05
C SER A 43 -9.82 11.71 -6.76
N ALA A 44 -9.17 11.01 -5.83
CA ALA A 44 -7.76 11.16 -5.49
C ALA A 44 -6.83 10.82 -6.66
N LEU A 45 -6.99 9.67 -7.33
CA LEU A 45 -6.11 9.30 -8.45
C LEU A 45 -6.25 10.23 -9.67
N LEU A 46 -7.42 10.85 -9.86
CA LEU A 46 -7.67 11.79 -10.94
C LEU A 46 -7.10 13.20 -10.66
N THR A 47 -6.55 13.49 -9.47
CA THR A 47 -5.98 14.83 -9.18
C THR A 47 -4.82 15.18 -10.10
N LEU A 48 -3.99 14.21 -10.48
CA LEU A 48 -2.86 14.44 -11.39
C LEU A 48 -3.32 14.99 -12.74
N ALA A 49 -4.42 14.47 -13.29
CA ALA A 49 -4.96 14.92 -14.58
C ALA A 49 -5.43 16.38 -14.57
N ASP A 50 -5.74 16.91 -13.38
CA ASP A 50 -6.20 18.28 -13.18
C ASP A 50 -5.07 19.21 -12.66
N HIS A 51 -3.85 18.69 -12.51
CA HIS A 51 -2.68 19.47 -12.08
C HIS A 51 -1.83 19.88 -13.29
N PRO A 52 -1.38 21.14 -13.41
CA PRO A 52 -0.67 21.63 -14.60
C PRO A 52 0.72 21.02 -14.82
N ASP A 53 1.34 20.50 -13.76
CA ASP A 53 2.71 19.98 -13.79
C ASP A 53 2.80 18.46 -13.93
N TYR A 54 1.66 17.75 -13.96
CA TYR A 54 1.63 16.29 -14.05
C TYR A 54 0.75 15.81 -15.20
N ASP A 55 1.14 14.69 -15.79
CA ASP A 55 0.28 13.93 -16.69
C ASP A 55 -0.62 13.00 -15.88
N ALA A 56 -1.70 12.54 -16.50
CA ALA A 56 -2.65 11.63 -15.85
C ALA A 56 -2.02 10.24 -15.63
N VAL A 57 -1.99 9.76 -14.38
CA VAL A 57 -1.61 8.36 -14.07
C VAL A 57 -2.73 7.37 -14.44
N VAL A 58 -3.97 7.83 -14.39
CA VAL A 58 -5.16 7.05 -14.77
C VAL A 58 -6.14 7.90 -15.57
N GLU A 59 -6.87 7.24 -16.47
CA GLU A 59 -7.99 7.83 -17.19
C GLU A 59 -9.30 7.13 -16.85
N LYS A 60 -10.42 7.83 -17.07
CA LYS A 60 -11.75 7.33 -16.75
C LYS A 60 -12.53 7.01 -18.03
N ASP A 61 -13.05 5.79 -18.13
CA ASP A 61 -13.94 5.41 -19.24
C ASP A 61 -15.39 5.92 -19.06
N ALA A 62 -16.24 5.64 -20.06
CA ALA A 62 -17.66 6.01 -20.02
C ALA A 62 -18.44 5.36 -18.86
N ALA A 63 -18.00 4.20 -18.37
CA ALA A 63 -18.57 3.49 -17.22
C ALA A 63 -17.95 3.95 -15.88
N ARG A 64 -17.13 5.00 -15.91
CA ARG A 64 -16.40 5.56 -14.77
C ARG A 64 -15.36 4.60 -14.18
N ARG A 65 -14.89 3.60 -14.91
CA ARG A 65 -13.77 2.73 -14.49
C ARG A 65 -12.46 3.46 -14.77
N LEU A 66 -11.48 3.24 -13.90
CA LEU A 66 -10.13 3.75 -14.12
C LEU A 66 -9.34 2.74 -14.96
N HIS A 67 -8.54 3.30 -15.85
CA HIS A 67 -7.63 2.62 -16.75
C HIS A 67 -6.23 3.22 -16.62
N TRP A 68 -5.20 2.41 -16.82
CA TRP A 68 -3.82 2.87 -16.76
C TRP A 68 -3.54 3.88 -17.87
N ALA A 69 -2.95 5.02 -17.51
CA ALA A 69 -2.53 6.06 -18.45
C ALA A 69 -1.08 6.54 -18.21
N GLY A 70 -0.47 6.14 -17.09
CA GLY A 70 0.85 6.59 -16.65
C GLY A 70 2.05 6.04 -17.44
N GLY A 71 1.83 5.31 -18.54
CA GLY A 71 2.91 4.82 -19.41
C GLY A 71 4.04 4.09 -18.66
N GLU A 72 5.28 4.38 -19.03
CA GLU A 72 6.50 3.94 -18.31
C GLU A 72 7.03 5.06 -17.38
N GLU A 73 6.39 6.24 -17.40
CA GLU A 73 6.83 7.44 -16.69
C GLU A 73 6.35 7.46 -15.24
N TYR A 74 5.36 6.64 -14.87
CA TYR A 74 4.78 6.60 -13.53
C TYR A 74 4.82 5.21 -12.92
N VAL A 75 4.98 5.15 -11.60
CA VAL A 75 4.69 3.98 -10.77
C VAL A 75 3.58 4.34 -9.79
N LEU A 76 2.53 3.53 -9.71
CA LEU A 76 1.47 3.65 -8.73
C LEU A 76 1.67 2.66 -7.58
N VAL A 77 1.85 3.17 -6.36
CA VAL A 77 1.89 2.39 -5.12
C VAL A 77 0.58 2.57 -4.34
N ILE A 78 -0.27 1.55 -4.35
CA ILE A 78 -1.44 1.50 -3.47
C ILE A 78 -0.98 1.00 -2.10
N ASN A 79 -0.92 1.90 -1.12
CA ASN A 79 -0.29 1.68 0.18
C ASN A 79 -1.18 0.92 1.19
N GLY A 80 -1.66 -0.25 0.76
CA GLY A 80 -2.43 -1.19 1.58
C GLY A 80 -3.85 -0.76 1.91
N ASP A 81 -4.53 -1.67 2.63
CA ASP A 81 -5.91 -1.53 3.09
C ASP A 81 -6.86 -1.19 1.93
N LEU A 82 -6.83 -2.02 0.88
CA LEU A 82 -7.77 -1.92 -0.24
C LEU A 82 -9.20 -2.21 0.20
N ILE A 83 -9.33 -3.19 1.09
CA ILE A 83 -10.59 -3.86 1.42
C ILE A 83 -11.09 -3.48 2.82
N ASP A 84 -12.27 -4.05 3.16
CA ASP A 84 -13.00 -3.83 4.40
C ASP A 84 -13.51 -2.41 4.62
N ARG A 85 -14.36 -2.25 5.64
CA ARG A 85 -15.05 -1.02 6.09
C ARG A 85 -16.04 -0.44 5.09
N GLY A 86 -15.61 -0.18 3.86
CA GLY A 86 -16.43 0.43 2.82
C GLY A 86 -17.27 -0.57 2.03
N PRO A 87 -18.25 -0.06 1.27
CA PRO A 87 -19.25 -0.90 0.64
C PRO A 87 -18.77 -1.58 -0.65
N GLN A 88 -17.57 -1.26 -1.17
CA GLN A 88 -17.15 -1.64 -2.51
C GLN A 88 -15.78 -2.33 -2.56
N SER A 89 -15.40 -3.11 -1.52
CA SER A 89 -14.11 -3.81 -1.48
C SER A 89 -13.84 -4.64 -2.75
N GLU A 90 -14.82 -5.40 -3.23
CA GLU A 90 -14.70 -6.18 -4.48
C GLU A 90 -14.35 -5.30 -5.68
N ARG A 91 -15.05 -4.17 -5.84
CA ARG A 91 -14.82 -3.25 -6.97
C ARG A 91 -13.51 -2.45 -6.86
N VAL A 92 -12.96 -2.33 -5.66
CA VAL A 92 -11.62 -1.75 -5.44
C VAL A 92 -10.55 -2.77 -5.82
N VAL A 93 -10.74 -4.05 -5.47
CA VAL A 93 -9.88 -5.14 -5.92
C VAL A 93 -9.89 -5.22 -7.46
N GLU A 94 -11.06 -5.23 -8.09
CA GLU A 94 -11.20 -5.20 -9.56
C GLU A 94 -10.52 -3.98 -10.22
N MET A 95 -10.42 -2.85 -9.50
CA MET A 95 -9.72 -1.67 -9.99
C MET A 95 -8.22 -1.86 -9.91
N ALA A 96 -7.70 -2.35 -8.79
CA ALA A 96 -6.27 -2.64 -8.63
C ALA A 96 -5.80 -3.70 -9.64
N GLU A 97 -6.53 -4.80 -9.82
CA GLU A 97 -6.24 -5.84 -10.81
C GLU A 97 -6.12 -5.27 -12.21
N ARG A 98 -7.13 -4.52 -12.65
CA ARG A 98 -7.12 -3.90 -13.98
C ARG A 98 -5.93 -2.96 -14.18
N LEU A 99 -5.59 -2.15 -13.17
CA LEU A 99 -4.44 -1.25 -13.28
C LEU A 99 -3.12 -2.04 -13.37
N ILE A 100 -2.99 -3.15 -12.63
CA ILE A 100 -1.82 -4.05 -12.72
C ILE A 100 -1.74 -4.70 -14.11
N GLU A 101 -2.86 -5.14 -14.67
CA GLU A 101 -2.93 -5.79 -15.98
C GLU A 101 -2.66 -4.84 -17.15
N GLU A 102 -3.10 -3.59 -17.05
CA GLU A 102 -2.95 -2.59 -18.12
C GLU A 102 -1.59 -1.88 -18.10
N ALA A 103 -0.93 -1.80 -16.95
CA ALA A 103 0.36 -1.13 -16.81
C ALA A 103 1.54 -1.99 -17.27
N PRO A 104 2.67 -1.39 -17.67
CA PRO A 104 3.89 -2.15 -17.89
C PRO A 104 4.30 -2.91 -16.60
N PRO A 105 4.88 -4.13 -16.72
CA PRO A 105 5.29 -4.90 -15.56
C PRO A 105 6.24 -4.09 -14.67
N GLY A 106 5.87 -3.83 -13.42
CA GLY A 106 6.65 -2.89 -12.60
C GLY A 106 5.85 -1.72 -12.04
N HIS A 107 4.86 -1.26 -12.81
CA HIS A 107 4.35 0.11 -12.68
C HIS A 107 3.13 0.25 -11.76
N VAL A 108 2.58 -0.86 -11.26
CA VAL A 108 1.58 -0.85 -10.20
C VAL A 108 1.99 -1.82 -9.10
N ARG A 109 1.95 -1.35 -7.85
CA ARG A 109 2.29 -2.11 -6.65
C ARG A 109 1.21 -1.93 -5.60
N VAL A 110 0.89 -3.00 -4.90
CA VAL A 110 0.04 -2.96 -3.72
C VAL A 110 0.90 -3.36 -2.52
N THR A 111 1.08 -2.47 -1.54
CA THR A 111 1.65 -2.92 -0.27
C THR A 111 0.58 -3.66 0.53
N ALA A 112 0.92 -4.70 1.27
CA ALA A 112 -0.04 -5.36 2.15
C ALA A 112 -0.37 -4.46 3.35
N GLY A 113 -1.65 -4.22 3.61
CA GLY A 113 -2.12 -3.59 4.85
C GLY A 113 -2.58 -4.61 5.89
N ASN A 114 -2.95 -4.16 7.09
CA ASN A 114 -3.46 -5.08 8.11
C ASN A 114 -4.80 -5.72 7.69
N HIS A 115 -5.57 -5.08 6.83
CA HIS A 115 -6.80 -5.68 6.30
C HIS A 115 -6.53 -6.77 5.26
N GLU A 116 -5.42 -6.68 4.51
CA GLU A 116 -4.93 -7.81 3.70
C GLU A 116 -4.36 -8.95 4.56
N MET A 117 -3.81 -8.65 5.76
CA MET A 117 -3.44 -9.71 6.72
C MET A 117 -4.65 -10.58 7.10
N GLY A 118 -5.86 -10.03 7.12
CA GLY A 118 -7.08 -10.82 7.35
C GLY A 118 -7.39 -11.87 6.28
N VAL A 119 -6.73 -11.81 5.12
CA VAL A 119 -6.80 -12.84 4.06
C VAL A 119 -5.69 -13.88 4.23
N LEU A 120 -4.50 -13.44 4.67
CA LEU A 120 -3.32 -14.28 4.89
C LEU A 120 -3.50 -15.16 6.14
N VAL A 121 -3.93 -14.55 7.24
CA VAL A 121 -4.08 -15.17 8.56
C VAL A 121 -5.50 -14.98 9.13
N PRO A 122 -6.56 -15.45 8.44
CA PRO A 122 -7.96 -15.17 8.81
C PRO A 122 -8.39 -15.77 10.16
N GLU A 123 -7.70 -16.81 10.63
CA GLU A 123 -8.02 -17.51 11.88
C GLU A 123 -7.53 -16.72 13.09
N LEU A 124 -6.62 -15.77 12.87
CA LEU A 124 -6.14 -14.85 13.88
C LEU A 124 -7.04 -13.59 13.85
N TYR A 125 -7.46 -13.05 15.00
CA TYR A 125 -8.11 -11.72 15.14
C TYR A 125 -9.55 -11.49 14.66
N ASP A 126 -10.42 -12.49 14.74
CA ASP A 126 -11.86 -12.32 14.49
C ASP A 126 -12.17 -11.58 13.16
N TRP A 127 -11.47 -11.94 12.10
CA TRP A 127 -11.75 -11.46 10.74
C TRP A 127 -13.07 -11.98 10.18
N SER A 128 -13.74 -12.89 10.89
CA SER A 128 -14.93 -13.65 10.47
C SER A 128 -16.10 -12.81 9.92
N ARG A 129 -16.14 -11.51 10.26
CA ARG A 129 -17.20 -10.57 9.84
C ARG A 129 -16.76 -9.58 8.78
N TRP A 130 -15.51 -9.63 8.37
CA TRP A 130 -14.90 -8.71 7.44
C TRP A 130 -14.84 -9.32 6.04
N TYR A 131 -14.74 -8.48 5.01
CA TYR A 131 -14.55 -8.95 3.64
C TYR A 131 -13.27 -9.79 3.57
N SER A 132 -12.18 -9.34 4.21
CA SER A 132 -10.91 -10.08 4.29
C SER A 132 -11.02 -11.49 4.87
N GLY A 133 -11.68 -11.65 6.02
CA GLY A 133 -11.81 -12.97 6.67
C GLY A 133 -12.95 -13.87 6.14
N THR A 134 -13.73 -13.40 5.16
CA THR A 134 -14.82 -14.19 4.55
C THR A 134 -14.44 -14.76 3.18
N ARG A 135 -13.16 -14.67 2.79
CA ARG A 135 -12.66 -15.21 1.53
C ARG A 135 -12.69 -16.74 1.54
N SER A 136 -13.09 -17.33 0.42
CA SER A 136 -12.95 -18.76 0.17
C SER A 136 -11.47 -19.16 0.03
N ASP A 137 -11.16 -20.45 0.21
CA ASP A 137 -9.79 -20.96 0.01
C ASP A 137 -9.29 -20.74 -1.42
N GLU A 138 -10.18 -20.72 -2.41
CA GLU A 138 -9.83 -20.37 -3.79
C GLU A 138 -9.35 -18.92 -3.88
N GLU A 139 -10.14 -17.98 -3.34
CA GLU A 139 -9.76 -16.56 -3.31
C GLU A 139 -8.49 -16.31 -2.47
N ARG A 140 -8.33 -17.02 -1.34
CA ARG A 140 -7.14 -16.91 -0.49
C ARG A 140 -5.90 -17.43 -1.22
N ARG A 141 -6.00 -18.60 -1.86
CA ARG A 141 -4.93 -19.16 -2.70
C ARG A 141 -4.51 -18.17 -3.77
N ALA A 142 -5.48 -17.52 -4.40
CA ALA A 142 -5.22 -16.59 -5.47
C ALA A 142 -4.54 -15.30 -4.97
N PHE A 143 -4.93 -14.80 -3.79
CA PHE A 143 -4.22 -13.70 -3.12
C PHE A 143 -2.78 -14.06 -2.71
N LEU A 144 -2.59 -15.25 -2.14
CA LEU A 144 -1.25 -15.78 -1.81
C LEU A 144 -0.38 -15.86 -3.06
N GLN A 145 -0.95 -16.30 -4.19
CA GLN A 145 -0.25 -16.33 -5.46
C GLN A 145 0.14 -14.92 -5.94
N ALA A 146 -0.73 -13.92 -5.81
CA ALA A 146 -0.41 -12.53 -6.16
C ALA A 146 0.74 -11.94 -5.32
N VAL A 147 0.91 -12.38 -4.07
CA VAL A 147 2.10 -12.07 -3.25
C VAL A 147 3.35 -12.74 -3.82
N LEU A 148 3.27 -14.03 -4.16
CA LEU A 148 4.40 -14.78 -4.73
C LEU A 148 4.84 -14.25 -6.10
N ASP A 149 3.87 -13.75 -6.89
CA ASP A 149 4.11 -13.14 -8.19
C ASP A 149 4.57 -11.67 -8.08
N GLY A 150 4.71 -11.13 -6.87
CA GLY A 150 5.29 -9.81 -6.61
C GLY A 150 4.36 -8.62 -6.88
N HIS A 151 3.05 -8.86 -7.05
CA HIS A 151 2.05 -7.79 -7.18
C HIS A 151 1.65 -7.18 -5.84
N VAL A 152 1.72 -8.00 -4.78
CA VAL A 152 1.54 -7.58 -3.38
C VAL A 152 2.88 -7.68 -2.66
N VAL A 153 3.34 -6.58 -2.08
CA VAL A 153 4.64 -6.45 -1.41
C VAL A 153 4.45 -5.97 0.04
N ALA A 154 5.43 -6.15 0.92
CA ALA A 154 5.39 -5.55 2.26
C ALA A 154 5.85 -4.08 2.22
N ALA A 155 6.78 -3.77 1.33
CA ALA A 155 7.27 -2.42 1.10
C ALA A 155 7.79 -2.23 -0.34
N TYR A 156 7.95 -0.99 -0.75
CA TYR A 156 8.48 -0.59 -2.05
C TYR A 156 9.41 0.62 -1.91
N GLU A 157 10.60 0.56 -2.49
CA GLU A 157 11.59 1.65 -2.47
C GLU A 157 11.30 2.68 -3.57
N GLY A 158 10.99 3.91 -3.16
CA GLY A 158 10.97 5.09 -4.03
C GLY A 158 12.37 5.69 -4.20
N HIS A 159 12.42 6.97 -4.53
CA HIS A 159 13.69 7.69 -4.74
C HIS A 159 14.35 8.08 -3.41
N ASN A 160 13.55 8.61 -2.50
CA ASN A 160 13.98 9.21 -1.24
C ASN A 160 13.31 8.57 -0.02
N VAL A 161 12.23 7.81 -0.22
CA VAL A 161 11.42 7.19 0.84
C VAL A 161 11.08 5.74 0.52
N THR A 162 10.82 4.95 1.55
CA THR A 162 10.23 3.62 1.42
C THR A 162 8.73 3.68 1.67
N TYR A 163 7.94 3.16 0.75
CA TYR A 163 6.49 3.00 0.89
C TYR A 163 6.20 1.71 1.64
N SER A 164 5.40 1.79 2.71
CA SER A 164 4.86 0.63 3.42
C SER A 164 3.59 1.03 4.16
N HIS A 165 2.73 0.07 4.49
CA HIS A 165 1.41 0.41 4.98
C HIS A 165 1.42 1.16 6.33
N ALA A 166 2.11 0.67 7.36
CA ALA A 166 2.19 1.31 8.67
C ALA A 166 3.60 1.83 9.01
N GLY A 167 4.62 1.33 8.31
CA GLY A 167 6.01 1.68 8.55
C GLY A 167 6.65 1.01 9.77
N GLN A 168 7.91 1.33 10.00
CA GLN A 168 8.70 0.89 11.16
C GLN A 168 9.58 2.02 11.71
N PRO A 169 9.82 2.06 13.03
CA PRO A 169 10.78 2.98 13.63
C PRO A 169 12.23 2.68 13.24
N ASP A 170 12.56 1.40 13.07
CA ASP A 170 13.92 0.94 12.78
C ASP A 170 14.17 0.79 11.28
N PRO A 171 15.42 1.01 10.78
CA PRO A 171 15.79 0.84 9.39
C PRO A 171 15.47 -0.55 8.82
N PHE A 172 14.93 -0.59 7.61
CA PHE A 172 14.70 -1.80 6.81
C PHE A 172 14.88 -1.50 5.33
N THR A 173 15.07 -2.53 4.51
CA THR A 173 15.00 -2.44 3.04
C THR A 173 13.73 -3.11 2.54
N ALA A 174 13.20 -2.66 1.40
CA ALA A 174 12.01 -3.29 0.81
C ALA A 174 12.28 -4.76 0.48
N ARG A 175 13.48 -5.06 -0.03
CA ARG A 175 13.90 -6.43 -0.34
C ARG A 175 13.78 -7.37 0.86
N GLU A 176 14.35 -6.99 2.01
CA GLU A 176 14.34 -7.83 3.22
C GLU A 176 12.91 -8.19 3.64
N VAL A 177 12.03 -7.20 3.71
CA VAL A 177 10.66 -7.41 4.22
C VAL A 177 9.76 -8.07 3.17
N ASN A 178 10.05 -7.88 1.88
CA ASN A 178 9.37 -8.61 0.80
C ASN A 178 9.80 -10.08 0.77
N GLU A 179 11.06 -10.40 1.07
CA GLU A 179 11.53 -11.78 1.25
C GLU A 179 10.83 -12.45 2.45
N GLU A 180 10.66 -11.76 3.58
CA GLU A 180 9.88 -12.26 4.73
C GLU A 180 8.39 -12.49 4.36
N LEU A 181 7.76 -11.56 3.64
CA LEU A 181 6.37 -11.72 3.18
C LEU A 181 6.21 -12.95 2.28
N VAL A 182 7.13 -13.15 1.34
CA VAL A 182 7.14 -14.33 0.46
C VAL A 182 7.34 -15.62 1.25
N GLU A 183 8.28 -15.65 2.19
CA GLU A 183 8.51 -16.81 3.04
C GLU A 183 7.27 -17.19 3.86
N GLY A 184 6.65 -16.21 4.53
CA GLY A 184 5.40 -16.43 5.27
C GLY A 184 4.29 -16.94 4.35
N THR A 185 4.12 -16.31 3.18
CA THR A 185 3.12 -16.68 2.17
C THR A 185 3.30 -18.11 1.67
N GLN A 186 4.53 -18.57 1.41
CA GLN A 186 4.80 -19.95 0.98
C GLN A 186 4.36 -20.97 2.05
N ARG A 187 4.61 -20.66 3.33
CA ARG A 187 4.18 -21.52 4.45
C ARG A 187 2.66 -21.56 4.56
N LEU A 188 2.01 -20.39 4.47
CA LEU A 188 0.54 -20.27 4.52
C LEU A 188 -0.13 -21.02 3.35
N LEU A 189 0.40 -20.86 2.14
CA LEU A 189 -0.11 -21.55 0.96
C LEU A 189 0.04 -23.08 1.09
N GLY A 190 1.15 -23.54 1.67
CA GLY A 190 1.40 -24.97 1.90
C GLY A 190 0.45 -25.62 2.91
N ALA A 191 -0.10 -24.86 3.85
CA ALA A 191 -1.02 -25.34 4.88
C ALA A 191 -2.51 -25.01 4.59
N LEU A 192 -2.81 -24.33 3.48
CA LEU A 192 -4.15 -23.85 3.17
C LEU A 192 -5.15 -25.01 2.97
N GLY A 193 -6.14 -25.09 3.87
CA GLY A 193 -7.15 -26.15 3.91
C GLY A 193 -6.72 -27.40 4.69
N ASP A 194 -5.50 -27.42 5.23
CA ASP A 194 -5.00 -28.53 6.04
C ASP A 194 -5.35 -28.35 7.52
N SER A 195 -5.29 -29.45 8.29
CA SER A 195 -5.69 -29.43 9.71
C SER A 195 -4.76 -28.62 10.62
N ASP A 196 -3.54 -28.32 10.17
CA ASP A 196 -2.52 -27.55 10.89
C ASP A 196 -2.43 -26.08 10.41
N GLU A 197 -3.41 -25.60 9.65
CA GLU A 197 -3.41 -24.25 9.10
C GLU A 197 -3.30 -23.18 10.20
N ILE A 198 -4.12 -23.29 11.27
CA ILE A 198 -4.11 -22.34 12.39
C ILE A 198 -2.72 -22.28 13.05
N GLU A 199 -2.13 -23.44 13.34
CA GLU A 199 -0.79 -23.54 13.95
C GLU A 199 0.29 -22.96 13.02
N THR A 200 0.09 -23.06 11.70
CA THR A 200 0.99 -22.45 10.72
C THR A 200 0.87 -20.93 10.69
N GLN A 201 -0.36 -20.40 10.75
CA GLN A 201 -0.60 -18.95 10.86
C GLN A 201 0.07 -18.37 12.11
N GLU A 202 -0.09 -19.01 13.27
CA GLU A 202 0.56 -18.61 14.53
C GLU A 202 2.08 -18.60 14.40
N ARG A 203 2.68 -19.68 13.87
CA ARG A 203 4.14 -19.78 13.67
C ARG A 203 4.68 -18.74 12.70
N VAL A 204 3.93 -18.37 11.65
CA VAL A 204 4.33 -17.33 10.71
C VAL A 204 4.41 -15.98 11.42
N VAL A 205 3.38 -15.60 12.18
CA VAL A 205 3.39 -14.36 12.96
C VAL A 205 4.56 -14.34 13.95
N GLU A 206 4.79 -15.44 14.67
CA GLU A 206 5.86 -15.52 15.68
C GLU A 206 7.26 -15.44 15.08
N SER A 207 7.48 -16.06 13.91
CA SER A 207 8.81 -16.15 13.30
C SER A 207 9.15 -15.01 12.35
N LEU A 208 8.14 -14.30 11.83
CA LEU A 208 8.29 -13.19 10.88
C LEU A 208 7.56 -11.93 11.41
N PRO A 209 7.88 -11.46 12.64
CA PRO A 209 7.10 -10.43 13.31
C PRO A 209 7.22 -9.05 12.64
N ARG A 210 8.24 -8.82 11.81
CA ARG A 210 8.43 -7.53 11.15
C ARG A 210 7.33 -7.24 10.13
N VAL A 211 6.83 -8.26 9.44
CA VAL A 211 5.74 -8.13 8.47
C VAL A 211 4.39 -8.52 9.08
N PHE A 212 4.34 -9.67 9.75
CA PHE A 212 3.09 -10.29 10.24
C PHE A 212 2.80 -9.97 11.71
N GLY A 213 3.78 -9.44 12.43
CA GLY A 213 3.68 -9.21 13.87
C GLY A 213 2.79 -8.02 14.21
N TYR A 214 2.31 -8.05 15.43
CA TYR A 214 1.36 -7.12 16.01
C TYR A 214 1.63 -6.98 17.50
N ASP A 215 1.07 -5.94 18.11
CA ASP A 215 1.31 -5.69 19.52
C ASP A 215 0.10 -5.09 20.23
N GLY A 216 -0.04 -5.39 21.53
CA GLY A 216 -1.12 -4.89 22.38
C GLY A 216 -2.53 -5.45 22.06
N GLU A 217 -3.52 -4.97 22.81
CA GLU A 217 -4.92 -5.45 22.73
C GLU A 217 -5.59 -5.18 21.38
N THR A 218 -5.11 -4.16 20.66
CA THR A 218 -5.67 -3.75 19.36
C THR A 218 -4.84 -4.23 18.18
N GLY A 219 -3.69 -4.87 18.42
CA GLY A 219 -2.69 -5.23 17.42
C GLY A 219 -1.75 -4.08 17.02
N ARG A 220 -2.01 -2.84 17.45
CA ARG A 220 -1.35 -1.61 16.95
C ARG A 220 -0.31 -1.00 17.90
N GLY A 221 0.27 -1.80 18.80
CA GLY A 221 1.22 -1.34 19.82
C GLY A 221 2.62 -0.96 19.26
N PRO A 222 3.54 -0.51 20.14
CA PRO A 222 4.87 -0.04 19.76
C PRO A 222 5.79 -1.10 19.16
N ASN A 223 5.52 -2.39 19.37
CA ASN A 223 6.28 -3.50 18.80
C ASN A 223 5.58 -4.15 17.60
N ALA A 224 4.52 -3.53 17.07
CA ALA A 224 3.79 -4.05 15.93
C ALA A 224 4.62 -3.95 14.64
N GLY A 225 4.36 -4.86 13.70
CA GLY A 225 5.06 -4.92 12.41
C GLY A 225 4.61 -3.84 11.43
N LEU A 226 5.17 -3.90 10.22
CA LEU A 226 4.98 -2.97 9.09
C LEU A 226 3.53 -2.76 8.67
N THR A 227 2.64 -3.66 9.07
CA THR A 227 1.23 -3.63 8.69
C THR A 227 0.35 -3.08 9.81
N TRP A 228 0.85 -2.96 11.04
CA TRP A 228 0.02 -2.70 12.23
C TRP A 228 0.48 -1.53 13.10
N LEU A 229 1.71 -1.05 12.99
CA LEU A 229 2.25 0.00 13.85
C LEU A 229 1.39 1.28 13.84
N ASP A 230 0.92 1.73 15.00
CA ASP A 230 0.26 3.04 15.08
C ASP A 230 1.29 4.18 14.88
N PHE A 231 0.91 5.17 14.09
CA PHE A 231 1.75 6.31 13.73
C PHE A 231 2.16 7.16 14.95
N GLU A 232 1.41 7.06 16.06
CA GLU A 232 1.81 7.68 17.32
C GLU A 232 3.17 7.16 17.84
N TYR A 233 3.51 5.90 17.55
CA TYR A 233 4.78 5.26 17.93
C TYR A 233 5.93 5.54 16.96
N MET A 234 5.66 6.21 15.83
CA MET A 234 6.70 6.57 14.87
C MET A 234 7.53 7.75 15.38
N PRO A 235 8.83 7.59 15.70
CA PRO A 235 9.65 8.70 16.16
C PRO A 235 10.03 9.64 15.00
N GLU A 236 10.46 10.87 15.32
CA GLU A 236 10.83 11.86 14.29
C GLU A 236 12.11 11.49 13.54
N ASP A 237 13.01 10.72 14.17
CA ASP A 237 14.24 10.20 13.58
C ASP A 237 14.08 8.84 12.90
N ALA A 238 12.84 8.37 12.72
CA ALA A 238 12.57 7.17 11.93
C ALA A 238 13.12 7.31 10.49
N PRO A 239 13.45 6.19 9.82
CA PRO A 239 13.86 6.19 8.42
C PRO A 239 12.82 6.87 7.51
N PRO A 240 13.26 7.50 6.41
CA PRO A 240 12.36 8.10 5.42
C PRO A 240 11.32 7.14 4.87
N GLN A 241 10.05 7.44 5.11
CA GLN A 241 8.94 6.54 4.76
C GLN A 241 7.69 7.33 4.34
N VAL A 242 6.92 6.73 3.42
CA VAL A 242 5.53 7.10 3.18
C VAL A 242 4.64 5.99 3.73
N VAL A 243 3.78 6.35 4.66
CA VAL A 243 2.92 5.41 5.38
C VAL A 243 1.44 5.78 5.29
N GLY A 244 0.63 4.79 5.61
CA GLY A 244 -0.82 4.85 5.73
C GLY A 244 -1.28 4.53 7.15
N HIS A 245 -2.31 3.69 7.23
CA HIS A 245 -2.80 2.99 8.43
C HIS A 245 -3.47 3.87 9.50
N THR A 246 -2.79 4.92 9.94
CA THR A 246 -3.31 5.86 10.94
C THR A 246 -3.95 7.06 10.27
N ARG A 247 -5.26 7.22 10.47
CA ARG A 247 -6.07 8.23 9.79
C ARG A 247 -5.65 9.66 10.15
N GLN A 248 -5.64 10.52 9.15
CA GLN A 248 -5.36 11.94 9.22
C GLN A 248 -6.47 12.74 8.55
N ASP A 249 -6.62 14.02 8.90
CA ASP A 249 -7.57 14.92 8.23
C ASP A 249 -7.01 15.51 6.93
N THR A 250 -5.68 15.68 6.87
CA THR A 250 -4.90 16.08 5.68
C THR A 250 -3.61 15.27 5.68
N PRO A 251 -2.86 15.19 4.56
CA PRO A 251 -1.54 14.60 4.57
C PRO A 251 -0.65 15.32 5.60
N VAL A 252 0.10 14.57 6.41
CA VAL A 252 0.95 15.13 7.47
C VAL A 252 2.34 14.53 7.40
N ARG A 253 3.32 15.29 7.92
CA ARG A 253 4.68 14.81 8.10
C ARG A 253 5.08 14.87 9.57
N ARG A 254 5.74 13.83 10.05
CA ARG A 254 6.41 13.76 11.35
C ARG A 254 7.86 13.33 11.13
N GLY A 255 8.81 14.22 11.36
CA GLY A 255 10.21 13.91 11.13
C GLY A 255 10.47 13.56 9.67
N ASN A 256 10.99 12.37 9.37
CA ASN A 256 11.19 11.86 8.01
C ASN A 256 10.01 11.05 7.43
N VAL A 257 8.90 10.91 8.16
CA VAL A 257 7.77 10.07 7.75
C VAL A 257 6.57 10.91 7.33
N VAL A 258 6.04 10.64 6.14
CA VAL A 258 4.81 11.25 5.60
C VAL A 258 3.67 10.25 5.71
N CYS A 259 2.53 10.67 6.29
CA CYS A 259 1.32 9.86 6.38
C CYS A 259 0.24 10.38 5.41
N GLY A 260 -0.18 9.53 4.48
CA GLY A 260 -1.16 9.85 3.42
C GLY A 260 -2.58 9.32 3.66
N ASN A 261 -2.87 8.69 4.81
CA ASN A 261 -4.18 8.07 5.07
C ASN A 261 -5.25 9.12 5.43
N VAL A 262 -5.89 9.70 4.41
CA VAL A 262 -6.85 10.81 4.59
C VAL A 262 -8.30 10.49 4.20
N ILE A 263 -8.52 9.46 3.38
CA ILE A 263 -9.84 9.15 2.80
C ILE A 263 -10.90 9.02 3.90
N ARG A 264 -10.62 8.22 4.93
CA ARG A 264 -11.63 7.85 5.93
C ARG A 264 -12.13 8.99 6.80
N ASN A 265 -11.29 9.99 7.10
CA ASN A 265 -11.72 11.14 7.89
C ASN A 265 -12.51 12.15 7.05
N ASN A 266 -12.34 12.15 5.73
CA ASN A 266 -12.97 13.11 4.84
C ASN A 266 -14.23 12.63 4.11
N ARG A 267 -14.65 11.36 4.26
CA ARG A 267 -15.83 10.75 3.60
C ARG A 267 -17.19 11.47 3.71
N ARG A 268 -17.29 12.48 4.59
CA ARG A 268 -18.50 13.27 4.81
C ARG A 268 -18.36 14.72 4.34
N LYS A 269 -17.25 15.03 3.66
CA LYS A 269 -16.94 16.33 3.08
C LYS A 269 -16.84 16.16 1.57
N GLU A 270 -16.96 17.28 0.87
CA GLU A 270 -16.53 17.37 -0.52
C GLU A 270 -15.02 17.62 -0.49
N GLY A 271 -14.26 16.77 -1.19
CA GLY A 271 -12.79 16.79 -1.15
C GLY A 271 -12.16 16.20 0.12
N GLY A 272 -10.83 16.37 0.23
CA GLY A 272 -9.98 15.92 1.32
C GLY A 272 -9.29 14.56 1.09
N GLU A 273 -9.65 13.85 0.03
CA GLU A 273 -8.84 12.75 -0.51
C GLU A 273 -7.56 13.29 -1.17
N ALA A 274 -6.48 12.51 -1.11
CA ALA A 274 -5.20 12.91 -1.67
C ALA A 274 -4.36 11.71 -2.12
N VAL A 275 -3.37 11.98 -2.95
CA VAL A 275 -2.26 11.10 -3.30
C VAL A 275 -0.93 11.76 -2.91
N ILE A 276 0.10 10.96 -2.64
CA ILE A 276 1.48 11.41 -2.53
C ILE A 276 2.14 11.29 -3.91
N VAL A 277 2.94 12.28 -4.30
CA VAL A 277 3.73 12.27 -5.52
C VAL A 277 5.19 12.50 -5.16
N GLU A 278 6.06 11.64 -5.64
CA GLU A 278 7.50 11.69 -5.42
C GLU A 278 8.24 11.64 -6.75
N THR A 279 9.21 12.54 -6.87
CA THR A 279 10.24 12.54 -7.92
C THR A 279 11.61 12.44 -7.25
N PRO A 280 12.72 12.29 -8.00
CA PRO A 280 14.05 12.35 -7.40
C PRO A 280 14.30 13.61 -6.56
N ASP A 281 13.70 14.74 -6.94
CA ASP A 281 13.98 16.05 -6.36
C ASP A 281 12.86 16.59 -5.45
N SER A 282 11.71 15.91 -5.35
CA SER A 282 10.55 16.42 -4.62
C SER A 282 9.64 15.35 -4.05
N ILE A 283 8.91 15.72 -2.99
CA ILE A 283 7.80 14.95 -2.45
C ILE A 283 6.68 15.89 -2.02
N ALA A 284 5.47 15.65 -2.51
CA ALA A 284 4.29 16.46 -2.24
C ALA A 284 3.05 15.59 -2.10
N ALA A 285 1.97 16.13 -1.53
CA ALA A 285 0.64 15.53 -1.66
C ALA A 285 -0.25 16.39 -2.54
N LEU A 286 -1.03 15.75 -3.42
CA LEU A 286 -2.06 16.40 -4.23
C LEU A 286 -3.42 15.95 -3.72
N GLY A 287 -4.20 16.88 -3.16
CA GLY A 287 -5.55 16.62 -2.68
C GLY A 287 -6.60 17.47 -3.39
N ARG A 288 -7.88 17.15 -3.20
CA ARG A 288 -8.97 18.05 -3.63
C ARG A 288 -9.52 18.84 -2.46
N ASP A 289 -9.91 20.09 -2.72
CA ASP A 289 -10.74 20.85 -1.80
C ASP A 289 -12.25 20.65 -2.05
N GLU A 290 -13.07 21.41 -1.34
CA GLU A 290 -14.53 21.37 -1.44
C GLU A 290 -15.07 21.87 -2.78
N ASP A 291 -14.33 22.75 -3.47
CA ASP A 291 -14.69 23.26 -4.79
C ASP A 291 -14.25 22.29 -5.92
N GLY A 292 -13.47 21.27 -5.57
CA GLY A 292 -12.93 20.25 -6.47
C GLY A 292 -11.59 20.65 -7.10
N ASP A 293 -11.03 21.78 -6.70
CA ASP A 293 -9.72 22.27 -7.14
C ASP A 293 -8.61 21.42 -6.50
N VAL A 294 -7.49 21.29 -7.20
CA VAL A 294 -6.32 20.56 -6.69
C VAL A 294 -5.51 21.45 -5.76
N VAL A 295 -5.26 20.97 -4.54
CA VAL A 295 -4.43 21.60 -3.51
C VAL A 295 -3.16 20.79 -3.33
N GLU A 296 -2.03 21.48 -3.33
CA GLU A 296 -0.71 20.89 -3.15
C GLU A 296 -0.17 21.11 -1.72
N TYR A 297 0.34 20.04 -1.11
CA TYR A 297 1.04 20.04 0.18
C TYR A 297 2.50 19.64 -0.07
N VAL A 298 3.37 20.63 -0.25
CA VAL A 298 4.80 20.38 -0.49
C VAL A 298 5.50 20.01 0.82
N PHE A 299 6.27 18.93 0.79
CA PHE A 299 7.15 18.53 1.89
C PHE A 299 8.60 18.75 1.49
N SER A 300 9.47 19.03 2.47
CA SER A 300 10.92 19.00 2.22
C SER A 300 11.35 17.57 1.83
N LEU A 301 12.50 17.37 1.22
CA LEU A 301 13.04 16.01 1.14
C LEU A 301 13.41 15.49 2.55
N PRO A 302 13.43 14.17 2.77
CA PRO A 302 13.91 13.57 4.01
C PRO A 302 15.37 13.96 4.27
N THR A 303 15.74 14.09 5.54
CA THR A 303 17.14 14.27 5.91
C THR A 303 17.75 12.88 6.08
N MET A 304 18.68 12.52 5.20
CA MET A 304 19.47 11.31 5.37
C MET A 304 20.51 11.59 6.46
N ASP A 305 20.37 10.93 7.62
CA ASP A 305 21.47 10.93 8.58
C ASP A 305 22.68 10.27 7.91
N GLU A 306 23.81 10.97 7.86
CA GLU A 306 25.07 10.32 7.50
C GLU A 306 25.27 9.13 8.46
N PRO A 307 25.71 7.96 7.95
CA PRO A 307 25.96 6.82 8.82
C PRO A 307 26.90 7.27 9.94
N ARG A 308 26.45 7.17 11.19
CA ARG A 308 27.29 7.47 12.36
C ARG A 308 28.55 6.60 12.26
N ALA A 309 29.68 7.27 12.04
CA ALA A 309 31.01 6.67 11.89
C ALA A 309 31.47 5.89 13.13
#